data_AF-A0A8J8K4I9-F1
#
_entry.id   AF-A0A8J8K4I9-F1
#
_cell.length_a   1.000
_cell.length_b   1.000
_cell.length_c   1.000
_cell.angle_alpha   90.00
_cell.angle_beta   90.00
_cell.angle_gamma   90.00
#
_symmetry.space_group_name_H-M   'P 1'
#
loop_
_entity.id
_entity.type
_entity.pdbx_description
1 polymer ?
#
loop_
_entity_poly.entity_id
_entity_poly.type
_entity_poly.pdbx_seq_one_letter_code
_entity_poly.pdbx_strand_id
1 'polypeptide(L)'
;MGTEIKYKILECKFGDKRFKIEEDLPDVGWYLYVYDQKGKCIADHLQNDLETVINFAFEEYKVPMTNWVDSKDISFVQEETNKILAQRVLSHFDSKKLIDWAIMLMGKGFDSESLIILAGLNSDTTEEREQYFWQTIDELGLDINRTDFELIENYAIYVAESVVNKKIAPKDGLTIMQDIVRSTDYSKRYVQFYEIDEDLDYLKYDNHTIFNSGLTLKNADKYITREFELFLETEKYKIDDKTRELAYCKSCDKIEKPKLKNIRNWFGKVKYQTWVCGLCESKSILHFSSQKGKEIILKRKTQPNNV
;
A
#
# COMPACT_ATOMS: atom_id res chain seq x y z
N MET A 1 -21.61 3.64 -24.52
CA MET A 1 -20.55 3.85 -23.52
C MET A 1 -20.96 5.07 -22.74
N GLY A 2 -21.40 4.92 -21.50
CA GLY A 2 -21.73 6.06 -20.64
C GLY A 2 -20.42 6.74 -20.28
N THR A 3 -20.21 7.96 -20.74
CA THR A 3 -19.22 8.85 -20.15
C THR A 3 -19.62 9.07 -18.70
N GLU A 4 -18.83 8.54 -17.76
CA GLU A 4 -18.91 8.97 -16.36
C GLU A 4 -18.79 10.49 -16.35
N ILE A 5 -19.89 11.17 -16.04
CA ILE A 5 -19.87 12.60 -15.78
C ILE A 5 -19.11 12.75 -14.46
N LYS A 6 -17.84 13.14 -14.54
CA LYS A 6 -17.02 13.45 -13.36
C LYS A 6 -17.36 14.86 -12.91
N TYR A 7 -18.30 14.97 -11.99
CA TYR A 7 -18.62 16.22 -11.30
C TYR A 7 -17.38 16.76 -10.56
N LYS A 8 -17.17 18.07 -10.64
CA LYS A 8 -16.14 18.74 -9.85
C LYS A 8 -16.61 18.92 -8.41
N ILE A 9 -15.74 18.56 -7.47
CA ILE A 9 -15.99 18.73 -6.04
C ILE A 9 -14.81 19.50 -5.44
N LEU A 10 -15.10 20.62 -4.79
CA LEU A 10 -14.13 21.41 -4.03
C LEU A 10 -14.46 21.31 -2.54
N GLU A 11 -13.44 21.24 -1.69
CA GLU A 11 -13.63 21.23 -0.24
C GLU A 11 -12.70 22.23 0.44
N CYS A 12 -13.12 22.68 1.61
CA CYS A 12 -12.36 23.60 2.46
C CYS A 12 -12.73 23.36 3.93
N LYS A 13 -11.75 23.46 4.83
CA LYS A 13 -11.98 23.61 6.27
C LYS A 13 -11.70 25.05 6.67
N PHE A 14 -12.66 25.70 7.32
CA PHE A 14 -12.50 27.09 7.76
C PHE A 14 -13.18 27.29 9.11
N GLY A 15 -12.41 27.71 10.11
CA GLY A 15 -12.85 27.76 11.50
C GLY A 15 -13.24 26.38 12.03
N ASP A 16 -14.44 26.27 12.61
CA ASP A 16 -15.01 25.05 13.17
C ASP A 16 -15.87 24.25 12.17
N LYS A 17 -15.88 24.64 10.89
CA LYS A 17 -16.75 24.07 9.86
C LYS A 17 -15.98 23.47 8.71
N ARG A 18 -16.62 22.51 8.04
CA ARG A 18 -16.19 21.98 6.74
C ARG A 18 -17.19 22.41 5.68
N PHE A 19 -16.68 22.79 4.52
CA PHE A 19 -17.45 23.23 3.38
C PHE A 19 -17.16 22.33 2.18
N LYS A 20 -18.20 22.03 1.39
CA LYS A 20 -18.09 21.27 0.13
C LYS A 20 -18.87 22.00 -0.95
N ILE A 21 -18.22 22.30 -2.06
CA ILE A 21 -18.88 22.74 -3.29
C ILE A 21 -18.93 21.55 -4.25
N GLU A 22 -20.11 21.27 -4.80
CA GLU A 22 -20.32 20.15 -5.72
C GLU A 22 -21.09 20.62 -6.96
N GLU A 23 -20.53 20.31 -8.13
CA GLU A 23 -21.19 20.47 -9.42
C GLU A 23 -22.31 19.44 -9.55
N ASP A 24 -23.52 19.88 -9.89
CA ASP A 24 -24.61 18.97 -10.26
C ASP A 24 -24.68 18.86 -11.80
N LEU A 25 -25.77 18.34 -12.35
CA LEU A 25 -26.03 18.35 -13.78
C LEU A 25 -25.88 19.77 -14.35
N PRO A 26 -25.36 19.94 -15.57
CA PRO A 26 -25.06 21.25 -16.16
C PRO A 26 -26.22 22.26 -16.13
N ASP A 27 -27.47 21.78 -16.07
CA ASP A 27 -28.69 22.59 -16.07
C ASP A 27 -29.22 22.92 -14.66
N VAL A 28 -28.60 22.38 -13.60
CA VAL A 28 -29.04 22.53 -12.19
C VAL A 28 -28.22 23.59 -11.46
N GLY A 29 -26.88 23.50 -11.55
CA GLY A 29 -25.97 24.46 -10.92
C GLY A 29 -24.99 23.81 -9.94
N TRP A 30 -24.64 24.54 -8.88
CA TRP A 30 -23.61 24.20 -7.90
C TRP A 30 -24.13 24.30 -6.48
N TYR A 31 -23.94 23.24 -5.69
CA TYR A 31 -24.31 23.21 -4.29
C TYR A 31 -23.14 23.57 -3.40
N LEU A 32 -23.37 24.45 -2.42
CA LEU A 32 -22.52 24.63 -1.23
C LEU A 32 -23.15 23.89 -0.06
N TYR A 33 -22.49 22.86 0.44
CA TYR A 33 -22.82 22.19 1.69
C TYR A 33 -21.94 22.68 2.83
N VAL A 34 -22.56 22.92 3.98
CA VAL A 34 -21.88 23.34 5.22
C VAL A 34 -22.08 22.27 6.27
N TYR A 35 -20.98 21.81 6.86
CA TYR A 35 -20.98 20.77 7.89
C TYR A 35 -20.44 21.31 9.20
N ASP A 36 -21.04 20.85 10.31
CA ASP A 36 -20.49 21.08 11.65
C ASP A 36 -19.27 20.17 11.95
N GLN A 37 -18.66 20.34 13.12
CA GLN A 37 -17.52 19.54 13.58
C GLN A 37 -17.82 18.03 13.69
N LYS A 38 -19.10 17.64 13.79
CA LYS A 38 -19.53 16.24 13.86
C LYS A 38 -19.81 15.65 12.48
N GLY A 39 -19.58 16.41 11.41
CA GLY A 39 -19.84 16.00 10.04
C GLY A 39 -21.33 16.04 9.66
N LYS A 40 -22.19 16.65 10.48
CA LYS A 40 -23.61 16.82 10.13
C LYS A 40 -23.76 17.99 9.18
N CYS A 41 -24.44 17.79 8.04
CA CYS A 41 -24.82 18.89 7.16
C CYS A 41 -25.80 19.80 7.89
N ILE A 42 -25.45 21.08 8.02
CA ILE A 42 -26.24 22.10 8.74
C ILE A 42 -26.85 23.14 7.79
N ALA A 43 -26.36 23.24 6.55
CA ALA A 43 -26.94 24.09 5.51
C ALA A 43 -26.51 23.60 4.12
N ASP A 44 -27.36 23.83 3.13
CA ASP A 44 -27.10 23.63 1.71
C ASP A 44 -27.62 24.81 0.89
N HIS A 45 -26.86 25.27 -0.10
CA HIS A 45 -27.21 26.42 -0.94
C HIS A 45 -26.93 26.12 -2.41
N LEU A 46 -27.93 26.25 -3.26
CA LEU A 46 -27.80 26.10 -4.71
C LEU A 46 -27.52 27.45 -5.37
N GLN A 47 -26.50 27.50 -6.24
CA GLN A 47 -26.16 28.66 -7.06
C GLN A 47 -26.00 28.25 -8.52
N ASN A 48 -26.07 29.21 -9.43
CA ASN A 48 -26.10 28.93 -10.88
C ASN A 48 -24.74 28.47 -11.43
N ASP A 49 -23.63 28.93 -10.84
CA ASP A 49 -22.29 28.68 -11.34
C ASP A 49 -21.25 28.68 -10.20
N LEU A 50 -20.04 28.19 -10.53
CA LEU A 50 -18.94 28.03 -9.57
C LEU A 50 -18.49 29.37 -8.96
N GLU A 51 -18.46 30.45 -9.74
CA GLU A 51 -18.01 31.76 -9.28
C GLU A 51 -19.00 32.31 -8.25
N THR A 52 -20.30 32.20 -8.54
CA THR A 52 -21.39 32.62 -7.67
C THR A 52 -21.38 31.86 -6.34
N VAL A 53 -21.18 30.53 -6.35
CA VAL A 53 -21.13 29.76 -5.10
C VAL A 53 -19.90 30.07 -4.25
N ILE A 54 -18.74 30.32 -4.87
CA ILE A 54 -17.53 30.74 -4.16
C ILE A 54 -17.73 32.13 -3.54
N ASN A 55 -18.29 33.08 -4.30
CA ASN A 55 -18.60 34.42 -3.81
C ASN A 55 -19.61 34.37 -2.66
N PHE A 56 -20.67 33.57 -2.80
CA PHE A 56 -21.64 33.36 -1.73
C PHE A 56 -20.99 32.81 -0.46
N ALA A 57 -20.11 31.81 -0.58
CA ALA A 57 -19.40 31.27 0.57
C ALA A 57 -18.49 32.29 1.26
N PHE A 58 -17.85 33.17 0.48
CA PHE A 58 -17.06 34.28 1.03
C PHE A 58 -17.95 35.32 1.72
N GLU A 59 -19.07 35.70 1.13
CA GLU A 59 -19.96 36.72 1.70
C GLU A 59 -20.66 36.24 2.97
N GLU A 60 -21.23 35.03 2.95
CA GLU A 60 -22.03 34.47 4.03
C GLU A 60 -21.16 33.86 5.14
N TYR A 61 -20.14 33.07 4.77
CA TYR A 61 -19.34 32.28 5.70
C TYR A 61 -17.91 32.79 5.90
N LYS A 62 -17.51 33.85 5.19
CA LYS A 62 -16.15 34.41 5.21
C LYS A 62 -15.07 33.42 4.78
N VAL A 63 -15.43 32.38 4.04
CA VAL A 63 -14.47 31.41 3.50
C VAL A 63 -13.66 32.09 2.40
N PRO A 64 -12.33 32.23 2.54
CA PRO A 64 -11.52 32.86 1.51
C PRO A 64 -11.61 32.09 0.19
N MET A 65 -11.69 32.83 -0.93
CA MET A 65 -11.83 32.23 -2.27
C MET A 65 -10.64 31.33 -2.66
N THR A 66 -9.48 31.54 -2.04
CA THR A 66 -8.25 30.77 -2.27
C THR A 66 -8.21 29.45 -1.52
N ASN A 67 -9.12 29.20 -0.57
CA ASN A 67 -9.04 28.03 0.29
C ASN A 67 -9.73 26.77 -0.28
N TRP A 68 -10.28 26.86 -1.50
CA TRP A 68 -10.98 25.77 -2.14
C TRP A 68 -10.02 24.85 -2.88
N VAL A 69 -9.97 23.58 -2.48
CA VAL A 69 -9.10 22.56 -3.08
C VAL A 69 -9.96 21.46 -3.70
N ASP A 70 -9.54 20.91 -4.85
CA ASP A 70 -10.24 19.76 -5.45
C ASP A 70 -10.19 18.56 -4.50
N SER A 71 -11.34 17.95 -4.25
CA SER A 71 -11.44 16.74 -3.41
C SER A 71 -10.49 15.61 -3.85
N LYS A 72 -10.18 15.52 -5.15
CA LYS A 72 -9.20 14.56 -5.68
C LYS A 72 -7.79 14.89 -5.23
N ASP A 73 -7.44 16.17 -5.16
CA ASP A 73 -6.14 16.62 -4.66
C ASP A 73 -6.04 16.42 -3.15
N ILE A 74 -7.12 16.58 -2.38
CA ILE A 74 -7.17 16.22 -0.95
C ILE A 74 -6.95 14.72 -0.75
N SER A 75 -7.67 13.87 -1.49
CA SER A 75 -7.48 12.41 -1.42
C SER A 75 -6.05 12.01 -1.79
N PHE A 76 -5.51 12.61 -2.85
CA PHE A 76 -4.14 12.36 -3.29
C PHE A 76 -3.12 12.78 -2.23
N VAL A 77 -3.24 13.98 -1.66
CA VAL A 77 -2.36 14.45 -0.57
C VAL A 77 -2.44 13.53 0.64
N GLN A 78 -3.63 13.07 1.00
CA GLN A 78 -3.79 12.11 2.09
C GLN A 78 -3.09 10.78 1.79
N GLU A 79 -3.20 10.26 0.56
CA GLU A 79 -2.50 9.05 0.13
C GLU A 79 -0.97 9.20 0.18
N GLU A 80 -0.44 10.32 -0.35
CA GLU A 80 1.00 10.60 -0.33
C GLU A 80 1.53 10.82 1.09
N THR A 81 0.73 11.45 1.95
CA THR A 81 1.04 11.62 3.38
C THR A 81 1.13 10.25 4.06
N ASN A 82 0.16 9.37 3.83
CA ASN A 82 0.20 8.00 4.36
C ASN A 82 1.42 7.21 3.86
N LYS A 83 1.86 7.40 2.61
CA LYS A 83 3.09 6.77 2.09
C LYS A 83 4.33 7.26 2.81
N ILE A 84 4.46 8.56 3.05
CA ILE A 84 5.57 9.13 3.82
C ILE A 84 5.56 8.63 5.27
N LEU A 85 4.39 8.62 5.91
CA LEU A 85 4.24 8.09 7.26
C LEU A 85 4.65 6.61 7.32
N ALA A 86 4.23 5.79 6.36
CA ALA A 86 4.65 4.39 6.28
C ALA A 86 6.16 4.24 6.12
N GLN A 87 6.79 5.04 5.24
CA GLN A 87 8.23 5.02 5.03
C GLN A 87 9.01 5.43 6.30
N ARG A 88 8.46 6.32 7.13
CA ARG A 88 9.05 6.72 8.41
C ARG A 88 9.11 5.59 9.44
N VAL A 89 8.22 4.60 9.34
CA VAL A 89 8.25 3.40 10.19
C VAL A 89 9.36 2.44 9.78
N LEU A 90 9.87 2.54 8.55
CA LEU A 90 10.92 1.66 8.03
C LEU A 90 12.31 2.05 8.54
N SER A 91 13.22 1.08 8.65
CA SER A 91 14.52 1.22 9.32
C SER A 91 15.51 2.22 8.69
N HIS A 92 15.27 2.66 7.45
CA HIS A 92 16.19 3.51 6.69
C HIS A 92 15.48 4.70 6.03
N PHE A 93 14.64 5.41 6.78
CA PHE A 93 13.98 6.61 6.27
C PHE A 93 14.97 7.75 5.98
N ASP A 94 14.93 8.28 4.76
CA ASP A 94 15.64 9.50 4.37
C ASP A 94 14.71 10.71 4.56
N SER A 95 15.05 11.58 5.51
CA SER A 95 14.27 12.78 5.83
C SER A 95 14.16 13.78 4.68
N LYS A 96 15.00 13.69 3.66
CA LYS A 96 14.87 14.51 2.44
C LYS A 96 13.58 14.25 1.68
N LYS A 97 12.98 13.06 1.83
CA LYS A 97 11.68 12.76 1.24
C LYS A 97 10.55 13.65 1.79
N LEU A 98 10.73 14.23 2.97
CA LEU A 98 9.80 15.22 3.52
C LEU A 98 9.79 16.51 2.70
N ILE A 99 10.93 16.88 2.12
CA ILE A 99 11.06 18.03 1.21
C ILE A 99 10.33 17.73 -0.11
N ASP A 100 10.57 16.56 -0.70
CA ASP A 100 9.91 16.14 -1.95
C ASP A 100 8.39 16.11 -1.78
N TRP A 101 7.93 15.60 -0.64
CA TRP A 101 6.52 15.63 -0.24
C TRP A 101 6.00 17.06 -0.13
N ALA A 102 6.74 17.97 0.52
CA ALA A 102 6.32 19.36 0.67
C ALA A 102 6.18 20.07 -0.69
N ILE A 103 7.16 19.92 -1.57
CA ILE A 103 7.13 20.48 -2.93
C ILE A 103 5.94 19.94 -3.72
N MET A 104 5.64 18.65 -3.58
CA MET A 104 4.51 18.01 -4.23
C MET A 104 3.17 18.58 -3.73
N LEU A 105 2.99 18.75 -2.41
CA LEU A 105 1.80 19.38 -1.82
C LEU A 105 1.62 20.82 -2.33
N MET A 106 2.70 21.61 -2.38
CA MET A 106 2.66 22.96 -2.92
C MET A 106 2.23 22.97 -4.40
N GLY A 107 2.74 22.02 -5.20
CA GLY A 107 2.33 21.84 -6.59
C GLY A 107 0.84 21.47 -6.76
N LYS A 108 0.18 21.02 -5.69
CA LYS A 108 -1.26 20.73 -5.60
C LYS A 108 -2.09 21.87 -5.03
N GLY A 109 -1.48 23.03 -4.78
CA GLY A 109 -2.18 24.22 -4.27
C GLY A 109 -2.38 24.22 -2.76
N PHE A 110 -1.71 23.34 -2.02
CA PHE A 110 -1.66 23.41 -0.56
C PHE A 110 -0.64 24.46 -0.14
N ASP A 111 -0.99 25.24 0.88
CA ASP A 111 -0.17 26.34 1.37
C ASP A 111 -0.26 26.44 2.89
N SER A 112 0.90 26.57 3.52
CA SER A 112 1.05 26.87 4.95
C SER A 112 2.49 27.33 5.19
N GLU A 113 2.72 28.11 6.26
CA GLU A 113 4.05 28.66 6.55
C GLU A 113 5.07 27.54 6.74
N SER A 114 4.70 26.49 7.48
CA SER A 114 5.57 25.36 7.74
C SER A 114 5.87 24.52 6.50
N LEU A 115 4.90 24.40 5.57
CA LEU A 115 5.09 23.70 4.30
C LEU A 115 6.12 24.41 3.41
N ILE A 116 6.03 25.74 3.31
CA ILE A 116 6.98 26.54 2.54
C ILE A 116 8.39 26.41 3.13
N ILE A 117 8.51 26.50 4.45
CA ILE A 117 9.80 26.35 5.12
C ILE A 117 10.37 24.96 4.85
N LEU A 118 9.58 23.89 5.05
CA LEU A 118 10.00 22.50 4.82
C LEU A 118 10.55 22.28 3.41
N ALA A 119 9.89 22.83 2.38
CA ALA A 119 10.34 22.74 0.99
C ALA A 119 11.74 23.38 0.75
N GLY A 120 12.17 24.28 1.64
CA GLY A 120 13.48 24.95 1.58
C GLY A 120 14.64 24.22 2.26
N LEU A 121 14.39 23.17 3.05
CA LEU A 121 15.36 22.58 4.01
C LEU A 121 16.39 21.60 3.41
N ASN A 122 16.89 21.87 2.20
CA ASN A 122 17.75 20.94 1.43
C ASN A 122 19.07 20.60 2.12
N SER A 123 19.65 21.56 2.86
CA SER A 123 20.95 21.44 3.55
C SER A 123 20.83 21.19 5.05
N ASP A 124 19.61 21.22 5.58
CA ASP A 124 19.33 21.30 7.00
C ASP A 124 19.27 19.94 7.68
N THR A 125 19.08 19.94 8.99
CA THR A 125 19.12 18.72 9.80
C THR A 125 17.85 17.86 9.63
N THR A 126 17.92 16.58 10.00
CA THR A 126 16.72 15.72 10.01
C THR A 126 15.71 16.21 11.03
N GLU A 127 16.19 16.69 12.18
CA GLU A 127 15.39 17.22 13.28
C GLU A 127 14.55 18.42 12.83
N GLU A 128 15.15 19.35 12.09
CA GLU A 128 14.44 20.52 11.55
C GLU A 128 13.38 20.12 10.52
N ARG A 129 13.69 19.18 9.60
CA ARG A 129 12.69 18.69 8.63
C ARG A 129 11.50 18.01 9.31
N GLU A 130 11.77 17.19 10.33
CA GLU A 130 10.73 16.51 11.10
C GLU A 130 9.84 17.51 11.86
N GLN A 131 10.43 18.56 12.43
CA GLN A 131 9.68 19.61 13.10
C GLN A 131 8.66 20.26 12.15
N TYR A 132 9.11 20.73 10.99
CA TYR A 132 8.21 21.41 10.03
C TYR A 132 7.25 20.45 9.33
N PHE A 133 7.61 19.17 9.18
CA PHE A 133 6.68 18.15 8.72
C PHE A 133 5.46 18.04 9.65
N TRP A 134 5.68 17.90 10.96
CA TRP A 134 4.57 17.79 11.89
C TRP A 134 3.76 19.08 12.05
N GLN A 135 4.40 20.24 11.98
CA GLN A 135 3.68 21.52 11.95
C GLN A 135 2.80 21.62 10.70
N THR A 136 3.31 21.20 9.54
CA THR A 136 2.53 21.16 8.29
C THR A 136 1.32 20.23 8.40
N ILE A 137 1.48 19.04 8.99
CA ILE A 137 0.37 18.10 9.22
C ILE A 137 -0.75 18.77 10.04
N ASP A 138 -0.39 19.48 11.12
CA ASP A 138 -1.35 20.16 11.99
C ASP A 138 -2.02 21.36 11.30
N GLU A 139 -1.23 22.22 10.64
CA GLU A 139 -1.69 23.41 9.93
C GLU A 139 -2.66 23.06 8.79
N LEU A 140 -2.36 22.00 8.03
CA LEU A 140 -3.21 21.52 6.94
C LEU A 140 -4.36 20.62 7.44
N GLY A 141 -4.35 20.23 8.72
CA GLY A 141 -5.35 19.34 9.31
C GLY A 141 -5.40 17.95 8.65
N LEU A 142 -4.25 17.41 8.26
CA LEU A 142 -4.13 16.11 7.60
C LEU A 142 -4.42 14.97 8.58
N ASP A 143 -5.12 13.93 8.13
CA ASP A 143 -5.49 12.80 8.98
C ASP A 143 -4.30 11.87 9.18
N ILE A 144 -3.92 11.63 10.43
CA ILE A 144 -2.82 10.72 10.82
C ILE A 144 -3.28 9.59 11.73
N ASN A 145 -4.60 9.32 11.82
CA ASN A 145 -5.16 8.33 12.75
C ASN A 145 -4.94 6.87 12.34
N ARG A 146 -4.00 6.61 11.42
CA ARG A 146 -3.65 5.25 10.98
C ARG A 146 -2.60 4.65 11.88
N THR A 147 -2.77 3.38 12.21
CA THR A 147 -1.75 2.61 12.92
C THR A 147 -0.55 2.33 12.02
N ASP A 148 0.63 2.14 12.61
CA ASP A 148 1.85 1.74 11.89
C ASP A 148 1.61 0.48 11.03
N PHE A 149 0.81 -0.47 11.54
CA PHE A 149 0.42 -1.66 10.79
C PHE A 149 -0.38 -1.32 9.53
N GLU A 150 -1.44 -0.49 9.64
CA GLU A 150 -2.23 -0.07 8.48
C GLU A 150 -1.38 0.71 7.46
N LEU A 151 -0.48 1.57 7.94
CA LEU A 151 0.44 2.33 7.09
C LEU A 151 1.35 1.39 6.29
N ILE A 152 2.00 0.44 6.96
CA ILE A 152 2.87 -0.56 6.30
C ILE A 152 2.09 -1.41 5.30
N GLU A 153 0.88 -1.87 5.67
CA GLU A 153 0.05 -2.69 4.79
C GLU A 153 -0.35 -1.95 3.51
N ASN A 154 -0.84 -0.72 3.64
CA ASN A 154 -1.20 0.10 2.49
C ASN A 154 0.02 0.42 1.62
N TYR A 155 1.17 0.67 2.25
CA TYR A 155 2.41 0.94 1.54
C TYR A 155 2.93 -0.28 0.78
N ALA A 156 2.86 -1.49 1.37
CA ALA A 156 3.21 -2.73 0.69
C ALA A 156 2.35 -2.97 -0.56
N ILE A 157 1.03 -2.71 -0.47
CA ILE A 157 0.11 -2.78 -1.62
C ILE A 157 0.53 -1.76 -2.69
N TYR A 158 0.78 -0.50 -2.31
CA TYR A 158 1.23 0.53 -3.23
C TYR A 158 2.52 0.15 -3.97
N VAL A 159 3.52 -0.39 -3.25
CA VAL A 159 4.79 -0.86 -3.86
C VAL A 159 4.50 -1.96 -4.87
N ALA A 160 3.68 -2.94 -4.49
CA ALA A 160 3.33 -4.05 -5.37
C ALA A 160 2.59 -3.60 -6.63
N GLU A 161 1.60 -2.73 -6.50
CA GLU A 161 0.89 -2.13 -7.63
C GLU A 161 1.85 -1.32 -8.51
N SER A 162 2.79 -0.61 -7.93
CA SER A 162 3.78 0.19 -8.65
C SER A 162 4.74 -0.69 -9.47
N VAL A 163 5.13 -1.85 -8.96
CA VAL A 163 5.92 -2.83 -9.71
C VAL A 163 5.11 -3.45 -10.84
N VAL A 164 3.89 -3.94 -10.55
CA VAL A 164 3.02 -4.58 -11.56
C VAL A 164 2.66 -3.60 -12.68
N ASN A 165 2.42 -2.34 -12.34
CA ASN A 165 2.14 -1.27 -13.32
C ASN A 165 3.40 -0.64 -13.92
N LYS A 166 4.60 -1.20 -13.68
CA LYS A 166 5.89 -0.77 -14.25
C LYS A 166 6.29 0.66 -13.90
N LYS A 167 5.79 1.21 -12.79
CA LYS A 167 6.23 2.50 -12.22
C LYS A 167 7.54 2.36 -11.46
N ILE A 168 7.80 1.18 -10.89
CA ILE A 168 9.03 0.83 -10.17
C ILE A 168 9.59 -0.45 -10.79
N ALA A 169 10.92 -0.55 -10.92
CA ALA A 169 11.54 -1.77 -11.42
C ALA A 169 11.38 -2.92 -10.41
N PRO A 170 11.27 -4.19 -10.84
CA PRO A 170 10.99 -5.30 -9.91
C PRO A 170 12.00 -5.42 -8.77
N LYS A 171 13.29 -5.24 -9.05
CA LYS A 171 14.35 -5.29 -8.04
C LYS A 171 14.31 -4.12 -7.06
N ASP A 172 13.96 -2.92 -7.52
CA ASP A 172 13.81 -1.76 -6.64
C ASP A 172 12.62 -1.98 -5.69
N GLY A 173 11.52 -2.51 -6.21
CA GLY A 173 10.38 -2.92 -5.39
C GLY A 173 10.76 -4.02 -4.39
N LEU A 174 11.55 -5.02 -4.81
CA LEU A 174 12.05 -6.07 -3.92
C LEU A 174 12.85 -5.50 -2.76
N THR A 175 13.74 -4.53 -3.02
CA THR A 175 14.52 -3.82 -2.00
C THR A 175 13.60 -3.12 -0.99
N ILE A 176 12.56 -2.42 -1.46
CA ILE A 176 11.59 -1.77 -0.55
C ILE A 176 10.83 -2.82 0.29
N MET A 177 10.45 -3.95 -0.31
CA MET A 177 9.80 -5.03 0.42
C MET A 177 10.73 -5.67 1.46
N GLN A 178 12.05 -5.69 1.29
CA GLN A 178 12.98 -6.13 2.34
C GLN A 178 12.87 -5.27 3.60
N ASP A 179 12.75 -3.95 3.45
CA ASP A 179 12.57 -3.03 4.58
C ASP A 179 11.26 -3.32 5.31
N ILE A 180 10.20 -3.62 4.56
CA ILE A 180 8.90 -4.04 5.13
C ILE A 180 9.02 -5.37 5.87
N VAL A 181 9.70 -6.37 5.30
CA VAL A 181 9.92 -7.66 5.97
C VAL A 181 10.65 -7.46 7.30
N ARG A 182 11.72 -6.67 7.31
CA ARG A 182 12.52 -6.40 8.52
C ARG A 182 11.74 -5.62 9.58
N SER A 183 11.01 -4.58 9.18
CA SER A 183 10.18 -3.77 10.11
C SER A 183 8.99 -4.53 10.68
N THR A 184 8.53 -5.59 10.01
CA THR A 184 7.40 -6.42 10.44
C THR A 184 7.82 -7.73 11.11
N ASP A 185 9.07 -7.82 11.57
CA ASP A 185 9.66 -9.01 12.21
C ASP A 185 9.42 -10.29 11.41
N TYR A 186 9.72 -10.22 10.10
CA TYR A 186 9.59 -11.35 9.18
C TYR A 186 8.18 -11.94 9.11
N SER A 187 7.17 -11.08 9.15
CA SER A 187 5.77 -11.48 8.99
C SER A 187 5.57 -12.41 7.79
N LYS A 188 4.80 -13.49 7.99
CA LYS A 188 4.46 -14.49 6.95
C LYS A 188 3.78 -13.87 5.73
N ARG A 189 3.22 -12.67 5.89
CA ARG A 189 2.61 -11.90 4.81
C ARG A 189 3.64 -11.42 3.77
N TYR A 190 4.87 -11.12 4.20
CA TYR A 190 5.90 -10.49 3.37
C TYR A 190 7.16 -11.34 3.20
N VAL A 191 7.39 -12.34 4.05
CA VAL A 191 8.65 -13.10 4.14
C VAL A 191 9.13 -13.70 2.81
N GLN A 192 8.25 -13.98 1.84
CA GLN A 192 8.66 -14.49 0.53
C GLN A 192 9.51 -13.50 -0.28
N PHE A 193 9.35 -12.20 -0.06
CA PHE A 193 10.23 -11.21 -0.68
C PHE A 193 11.67 -11.37 -0.15
N TYR A 194 11.85 -11.62 1.15
CA TYR A 194 13.16 -11.93 1.72
C TYR A 194 13.76 -13.22 1.16
N GLU A 195 12.97 -14.30 1.07
CA GLU A 195 13.43 -15.56 0.49
C GLU A 195 13.90 -15.42 -0.97
N ILE A 196 13.25 -14.57 -1.76
CA ILE A 196 13.65 -14.29 -3.15
C ILE A 196 14.98 -13.53 -3.21
N ASP A 197 15.16 -12.52 -2.37
CA ASP A 197 16.38 -11.72 -2.35
C ASP A 197 17.61 -12.55 -1.93
N GLU A 198 17.47 -13.37 -0.89
CA GLU A 198 18.48 -14.35 -0.49
C GLU A 198 18.86 -15.26 -1.67
N ASP A 199 17.87 -15.86 -2.34
CA ASP A 199 18.13 -16.74 -3.48
C ASP A 199 18.84 -16.03 -4.64
N LEU A 200 18.56 -14.74 -4.88
CA LEU A 200 19.28 -13.96 -5.89
C LEU A 200 20.75 -13.78 -5.52
N ASP A 201 21.06 -13.61 -4.25
CA ASP A 201 22.45 -13.55 -3.79
C ASP A 201 23.13 -14.92 -3.91
N TYR A 202 22.50 -16.00 -3.45
CA TYR A 202 23.04 -17.36 -3.63
C TYR A 202 23.27 -17.71 -5.11
N LEU A 203 22.38 -17.28 -6.02
CA LEU A 203 22.56 -17.47 -7.45
C LEU A 203 23.80 -16.75 -8.00
N LYS A 204 24.18 -15.58 -7.44
CA LYS A 204 25.40 -14.86 -7.86
C LYS A 204 26.67 -15.58 -7.40
N TYR A 205 26.66 -16.17 -6.20
CA TYR A 205 27.86 -16.74 -5.59
C TYR A 205 28.05 -18.23 -5.87
N ASP A 206 26.97 -19.02 -5.90
CA ASP A 206 27.04 -20.49 -5.93
C ASP A 206 26.01 -21.12 -6.90
N ASN A 207 25.40 -20.30 -7.78
CA ASN A 207 24.52 -20.73 -8.88
C ASN A 207 23.43 -21.73 -8.46
N HIS A 208 22.91 -21.59 -7.23
CA HIS A 208 21.81 -22.39 -6.70
C HIS A 208 20.81 -21.51 -5.94
N THR A 209 19.66 -22.09 -5.61
CA THR A 209 18.61 -21.46 -4.79
C THR A 209 18.31 -22.36 -3.59
N ILE A 210 17.95 -21.74 -2.48
CA ILE A 210 17.55 -22.38 -1.23
C ILE A 210 16.03 -22.57 -1.22
N PHE A 211 15.27 -21.53 -1.57
CA PHE A 211 13.81 -21.51 -1.40
C PHE A 211 13.05 -21.67 -2.73
N ASN A 212 13.51 -20.99 -3.78
CA ASN A 212 12.79 -20.77 -5.02
C ASN A 212 13.44 -21.51 -6.19
N SER A 213 13.22 -22.83 -6.27
CA SER A 213 13.87 -23.73 -7.25
C SER A 213 13.65 -23.41 -8.75
N GLY A 214 12.83 -22.41 -9.10
CA GLY A 214 12.60 -21.94 -10.47
C GLY A 214 13.18 -20.56 -10.77
N LEU A 215 13.79 -19.91 -9.77
CA LEU A 215 14.43 -18.61 -9.91
C LEU A 215 15.84 -18.79 -10.50
N THR A 216 16.20 -17.88 -11.40
CA THR A 216 17.50 -17.79 -12.07
C THR A 216 17.83 -16.32 -12.31
N LEU A 217 19.10 -15.98 -12.50
CA LEU A 217 19.48 -14.60 -12.85
C LEU A 217 18.85 -14.11 -14.16
N LYS A 218 18.57 -15.03 -15.11
CA LYS A 218 17.96 -14.71 -16.41
C LYS A 218 16.46 -14.39 -16.33
N ASN A 219 15.74 -14.97 -15.37
CA ASN A 219 14.31 -14.76 -15.21
C ASN A 219 13.95 -13.93 -13.96
N ALA A 220 14.94 -13.39 -13.25
CA ALA A 220 14.77 -12.70 -11.97
C ALA A 220 13.65 -11.65 -12.01
N ASP A 221 13.71 -10.70 -12.94
CA ASP A 221 12.72 -9.61 -13.02
C ASP A 221 11.30 -10.15 -13.20
N LYS A 222 11.11 -11.13 -14.10
CA LYS A 222 9.81 -11.78 -14.32
C LYS A 222 9.34 -12.55 -13.09
N TYR A 223 10.26 -13.24 -12.40
CA TYR A 223 9.96 -13.99 -11.20
C TYR A 223 9.51 -13.07 -10.07
N ILE A 224 10.22 -11.96 -9.85
CA ILE A 224 9.90 -10.94 -8.85
C ILE A 224 8.56 -10.28 -9.17
N THR A 225 8.32 -9.85 -10.42
CA THR A 225 7.01 -9.30 -10.81
C THR A 225 5.88 -10.29 -10.54
N ARG A 226 6.09 -11.59 -10.83
CA ARG A 226 5.09 -12.62 -10.55
C ARG A 226 4.79 -12.75 -9.05
N GLU A 227 5.80 -12.60 -8.19
CA GLU A 227 5.59 -12.59 -6.75
C GLU A 227 4.74 -11.39 -6.31
N PHE A 228 4.99 -10.20 -6.86
CA PHE A 228 4.16 -9.02 -6.59
C PHE A 228 2.69 -9.20 -7.05
N GLU A 229 2.46 -9.81 -8.22
CA GLU A 229 1.10 -10.14 -8.68
C GLU A 229 0.40 -11.11 -7.70
N LEU A 230 1.10 -12.15 -7.27
CA LEU A 230 0.57 -13.12 -6.33
C LEU A 230 0.29 -12.48 -4.98
N PHE A 231 1.18 -11.63 -4.48
CA PHE A 231 0.97 -10.85 -3.28
C PHE A 231 -0.34 -10.04 -3.37
N LEU A 232 -0.53 -9.23 -4.42
CA LEU A 232 -1.76 -8.46 -4.62
C LEU A 232 -3.02 -9.37 -4.67
N GLU A 233 -2.91 -10.54 -5.31
CA GLU A 233 -4.00 -11.51 -5.32
C GLU A 233 -4.30 -12.04 -3.90
N THR A 234 -3.27 -12.35 -3.10
CA THR A 234 -3.46 -12.78 -1.71
C THR A 234 -4.12 -11.71 -0.85
N GLU A 235 -3.76 -10.45 -1.05
CA GLU A 235 -4.31 -9.31 -0.32
C GLU A 235 -5.76 -9.04 -0.71
N LYS A 236 -6.07 -9.10 -2.01
CA LYS A 236 -7.44 -8.98 -2.53
C LYS A 236 -8.40 -9.99 -1.90
N TYR A 237 -7.95 -11.22 -1.69
CA TYR A 237 -8.76 -12.29 -1.08
C TYR A 237 -8.62 -12.39 0.45
N LYS A 238 -7.90 -11.46 1.09
CA LYS A 238 -7.71 -11.41 2.55
C LYS A 238 -7.23 -12.74 3.13
N ILE A 239 -6.23 -13.33 2.49
CA ILE A 239 -5.71 -14.64 2.89
C ILE A 239 -5.01 -14.57 4.26
N ASP A 240 -5.52 -15.36 5.21
CA ASP A 240 -5.05 -15.43 6.58
C ASP A 240 -3.76 -16.26 6.76
N ASP A 241 -3.10 -16.09 7.91
CA ASP A 241 -1.87 -16.82 8.25
C ASP A 241 -2.05 -18.34 8.26
N LYS A 242 -3.24 -18.82 8.64
CA LYS A 242 -3.54 -20.26 8.61
C LYS A 242 -3.49 -20.81 7.19
N THR A 243 -4.01 -20.07 6.22
CA THR A 243 -3.96 -20.45 4.81
C THR A 243 -2.53 -20.35 4.25
N ARG A 244 -1.73 -19.38 4.72
CA ARG A 244 -0.31 -19.22 4.35
C ARG A 244 0.59 -20.37 4.83
N GLU A 245 0.11 -21.22 5.74
CA GLU A 245 0.79 -22.44 6.21
C GLU A 245 0.39 -23.70 5.43
N LEU A 246 -0.53 -23.61 4.48
CA LEU A 246 -1.02 -24.78 3.76
C LEU A 246 -0.10 -25.17 2.62
N ALA A 247 -0.14 -26.46 2.27
CA ALA A 247 0.51 -26.98 1.07
C ALA A 247 -0.47 -27.81 0.25
N TYR A 248 -0.37 -27.69 -1.07
CA TYR A 248 -1.03 -28.59 -2.00
C TYR A 248 -0.20 -29.87 -2.18
N CYS A 249 -0.80 -31.04 -1.99
CA CYS A 249 -0.14 -32.32 -2.24
C CYS A 249 -0.48 -32.86 -3.62
N LYS A 250 0.56 -33.12 -4.44
CA LYS A 250 0.41 -33.68 -5.79
C LYS A 250 -0.03 -35.15 -5.80
N SER A 251 0.12 -35.87 -4.69
CA SER A 251 -0.17 -37.31 -4.62
C SER A 251 -1.61 -37.61 -4.25
N CYS A 252 -2.19 -36.88 -3.29
CA CYS A 252 -3.58 -37.09 -2.85
C CYS A 252 -4.52 -35.96 -3.28
N ASP A 253 -4.02 -34.96 -3.99
CA ASP A 253 -4.80 -33.83 -4.50
C ASP A 253 -5.51 -33.01 -3.40
N LYS A 254 -4.94 -32.96 -2.18
CA LYS A 254 -5.50 -32.21 -1.04
C LYS A 254 -4.62 -31.02 -0.68
N ILE A 255 -5.27 -29.97 -0.17
CA ILE A 255 -4.62 -28.84 0.50
C ILE A 255 -4.72 -29.10 1.99
N GLU A 256 -3.58 -29.19 2.67
CA GLU A 256 -3.50 -29.44 4.11
C GLU A 256 -2.23 -28.82 4.68
N LYS A 257 -2.21 -28.57 5.99
CA LYS A 257 -0.97 -28.18 6.67
C LYS A 257 0.05 -29.32 6.58
N PRO A 258 1.26 -29.09 6.02
CA PRO A 258 2.28 -30.12 5.95
C PRO A 258 2.80 -30.46 7.35
N LYS A 259 3.39 -31.64 7.49
CA LYS A 259 4.02 -32.11 8.73
C LYS A 259 5.49 -32.40 8.51
N LEU A 260 6.30 -32.16 9.52
CA LEU A 260 7.73 -32.45 9.47
C LEU A 260 7.96 -33.94 9.76
N LYS A 261 8.68 -34.64 8.88
CA LYS A 261 8.99 -36.06 9.01
C LYS A 261 10.50 -36.32 9.06
N ASN A 262 10.93 -37.08 10.05
CA ASN A 262 12.30 -37.55 10.18
C ASN A 262 12.57 -38.66 9.15
N ILE A 263 13.49 -38.42 8.22
CA ILE A 263 14.00 -39.45 7.31
C ILE A 263 15.22 -40.09 7.97
N ARG A 264 15.15 -41.40 8.20
CA ARG A 264 16.20 -42.18 8.85
C ARG A 264 17.05 -42.90 7.83
N ASN A 265 18.33 -43.09 8.14
CA ASN A 265 19.20 -43.98 7.38
C ASN A 265 18.89 -45.46 7.70
N TRP A 266 19.53 -46.38 7.00
CA TRP A 266 19.36 -47.82 7.22
C TRP A 266 19.74 -48.30 8.64
N PHE A 267 20.54 -47.53 9.39
CA PHE A 267 20.86 -47.76 10.79
C PHE A 267 19.85 -47.12 11.77
N GLY A 268 18.73 -46.61 11.28
CA GLY A 268 17.67 -46.00 12.11
C GLY A 268 18.00 -44.61 12.67
N LYS A 269 19.17 -44.02 12.35
CA LYS A 269 19.55 -42.65 12.74
C LYS A 269 18.89 -41.64 11.82
N VAL A 270 18.39 -40.52 12.39
CA VAL A 270 17.83 -39.42 11.60
C VAL A 270 18.92 -38.85 10.69
N LYS A 271 18.67 -38.88 9.38
CA LYS A 271 19.57 -38.32 8.35
C LYS A 271 19.23 -36.86 8.08
N TYR A 272 17.94 -36.56 7.91
CA TYR A 272 17.43 -35.20 7.71
C TYR A 272 15.92 -35.16 7.99
N GLN A 273 15.37 -33.95 8.12
CA GLN A 273 13.93 -33.72 8.23
C GLN A 273 13.39 -33.18 6.90
N THR A 274 12.15 -33.51 6.56
CA THR A 274 11.51 -32.99 5.35
C THR A 274 10.02 -32.81 5.56
N TRP A 275 9.45 -31.83 4.90
CA TRP A 275 8.02 -31.59 4.90
C TRP A 275 7.30 -32.62 4.03
N VAL A 276 6.23 -33.18 4.58
CA VAL A 276 5.36 -34.12 3.87
C VAL A 276 3.90 -33.69 4.00
N CYS A 277 3.06 -34.18 3.09
CA CYS A 277 1.62 -34.02 3.19
C CYS A 277 1.11 -34.53 4.55
N GLY A 278 0.29 -33.74 5.23
CA GLY A 278 -0.28 -34.09 6.52
C GLY A 278 -1.24 -35.29 6.52
N LEU A 279 -1.68 -35.74 5.33
CA LEU A 279 -2.64 -36.83 5.12
C LEU A 279 -2.01 -38.12 4.57
N CYS A 280 -1.28 -38.04 3.44
CA CYS A 280 -0.71 -39.21 2.76
C CYS A 280 0.81 -39.36 2.92
N GLU A 281 1.45 -38.45 3.67
CA GLU A 281 2.91 -38.43 3.92
C GLU A 281 3.80 -38.35 2.68
N SER A 282 3.24 -38.01 1.51
CA SER A 282 4.02 -37.75 0.30
C SER A 282 4.90 -36.52 0.47
N LYS A 283 6.14 -36.59 -0.03
CA LYS A 283 7.08 -35.46 -0.14
C LYS A 283 6.74 -34.51 -1.30
N SER A 284 5.83 -34.92 -2.20
CA SER A 284 5.46 -34.16 -3.38
C SER A 284 4.41 -33.11 -3.03
N ILE A 285 4.84 -32.06 -2.34
CA ILE A 285 4.01 -30.94 -1.89
C ILE A 285 4.47 -29.62 -2.51
N LEU A 286 3.53 -28.68 -2.66
CA LEU A 286 3.76 -27.30 -3.06
C LEU A 286 3.22 -26.39 -1.95
N HIS A 287 4.12 -25.87 -1.12
CA HIS A 287 3.75 -25.00 -0.01
C HIS A 287 3.33 -23.61 -0.49
N PHE A 288 2.46 -22.94 0.27
CA PHE A 288 2.00 -21.57 -0.02
C PHE A 288 3.16 -20.56 -0.08
N SER A 289 4.35 -20.82 0.47
CA SER A 289 5.51 -19.94 0.25
C SER A 289 6.03 -19.98 -1.19
N SER A 290 5.79 -21.05 -1.95
CA SER A 290 6.19 -21.13 -3.36
C SER A 290 5.14 -20.53 -4.29
N GLN A 291 5.56 -19.86 -5.37
CA GLN A 291 4.63 -19.29 -6.37
C GLN A 291 3.60 -20.32 -6.89
N LYS A 292 4.06 -21.53 -7.24
CA LYS A 292 3.16 -22.61 -7.71
C LYS A 292 2.18 -23.07 -6.63
N GLY A 293 2.61 -23.09 -5.36
CA GLY A 293 1.73 -23.41 -4.24
C GLY A 293 0.68 -22.33 -4.03
N LYS A 294 1.06 -21.05 -4.03
CA LYS A 294 0.14 -19.90 -3.96
C LYS A 294 -0.91 -20.00 -5.05
N GLU A 295 -0.50 -20.15 -6.31
CA GLU A 295 -1.41 -20.23 -7.47
C GLU A 295 -2.48 -21.31 -7.30
N ILE A 296 -2.09 -22.51 -6.91
CA ILE A 296 -3.03 -23.64 -6.75
C ILE A 296 -3.97 -23.39 -5.56
N ILE A 297 -3.43 -22.94 -4.43
CA ILE A 297 -4.20 -22.73 -3.20
C ILE A 297 -5.18 -21.57 -3.39
N LEU A 298 -4.74 -20.46 -3.98
CA LEU A 298 -5.58 -19.31 -4.33
C LEU A 298 -6.70 -19.75 -5.27
N LYS A 299 -6.38 -20.42 -6.39
CA LYS A 299 -7.39 -20.88 -7.35
C LYS A 299 -8.48 -21.74 -6.69
N ARG A 300 -8.11 -22.68 -5.80
CA ARG A 300 -9.09 -23.55 -5.12
C ARG A 300 -9.92 -22.83 -4.06
N LYS A 301 -9.36 -21.80 -3.42
CA LYS A 301 -10.09 -21.00 -2.42
C LYS A 301 -11.05 -20.01 -3.06
N THR A 302 -10.71 -19.48 -4.22
CA THR A 302 -11.46 -18.40 -4.88
C THR A 302 -12.44 -18.91 -5.95
N GLN A 303 -12.24 -20.13 -6.44
CA GLN A 303 -13.14 -20.83 -7.36
C GLN A 303 -13.43 -22.26 -6.87
N PRO A 304 -14.24 -22.43 -5.80
CA PRO A 304 -14.47 -23.76 -5.22
C PRO A 304 -15.18 -24.77 -6.13
N ASN A 305 -15.76 -24.33 -7.28
CA ASN A 305 -16.65 -25.15 -8.11
C ASN A 305 -16.16 -25.44 -9.55
N ASN A 306 -14.85 -25.32 -9.85
CA ASN A 306 -14.30 -25.78 -11.12
C ASN A 306 -13.40 -27.01 -10.89
N VAL A 307 -14.03 -28.16 -10.63
CA VAL A 307 -13.47 -29.51 -10.73
C VAL A 307 -14.36 -30.34 -11.64
#